data_AF-M2YL12-F1
#
_entry.id   AF-M2YL12-F1
#
_cell.length_a   1.000
_cell.length_b   1.000
_cell.length_c   1.000
_cell.angle_alpha   90.00
_cell.angle_beta   90.00
_cell.angle_gamma   90.00
#
_symmetry.space_group_name_H-M   'P 1'
#
loop_
_entity.id
_entity.type
_entity.pdbx_description
1 polymer ?
#
loop_
_entity_poly.entity_id
_entity_poly.type
_entity_poly.pdbx_seq_one_letter_code
_entity_poly.pdbx_strand_id
1 'polypeptide(L)'
;GRRALARFETGAPHGAVLQNVVELADGTLVLGNRLLRGHAAEAAAGELAARIAARGGDASQVETGGTPLYTATATAADRARLHQAAIGAFTDALTTTDPATALRAWAHGAYCLYQAPRTKKGSDAVARVVLVAVGTVALGRVPRLPHDIDLRGYIDGQAAFTRDLRALQD
;
A
#
# COMPACT_ATOMS: atom_id res chain seq x y z
N GLY A 1 2.77 -2.04 14.25
CA GLY A 1 2.02 -1.61 15.45
C GLY A 1 1.95 -0.09 15.58
N ARG A 2 2.95 0.55 16.20
CA ARG A 2 2.93 2.00 16.52
C ARG A 2 2.52 2.94 15.38
N ARG A 3 3.05 2.73 14.17
CA ARG A 3 2.72 3.55 12.98
C ARG A 3 1.23 3.50 12.62
N ALA A 4 0.62 2.31 12.70
CA ALA A 4 -0.82 2.14 12.43
C ALA A 4 -1.69 2.75 13.54
N LEU A 5 -1.26 2.67 14.80
CA LEU A 5 -1.97 3.34 15.91
C LEU A 5 -1.95 4.86 15.73
N ALA A 6 -0.79 5.45 15.42
CA ALA A 6 -0.67 6.88 15.13
C ALA A 6 -1.55 7.33 13.94
N ARG A 7 -1.69 6.47 12.92
CA ARG A 7 -2.62 6.72 11.80
C ARG A 7 -4.08 6.77 12.27
N PHE A 8 -4.50 5.85 13.14
CA PHE A 8 -5.84 5.89 13.72
C PHE A 8 -6.06 7.13 14.58
N GLU A 9 -5.10 7.49 15.44
CA GLU A 9 -5.18 8.69 16.30
C GLU A 9 -5.42 9.97 15.49
N THR A 10 -4.82 10.06 14.30
CA THR A 10 -4.90 11.26 13.45
C THR A 10 -6.08 11.23 12.46
N GLY A 11 -6.39 10.06 11.88
CA GLY A 11 -7.35 9.95 10.78
C GLY A 11 -8.71 9.39 11.15
N ALA A 12 -8.81 8.61 12.24
CA ALA A 12 -10.04 7.97 12.67
C ALA A 12 -9.99 7.61 14.18
N PRO A 13 -9.85 8.58 15.10
CA PRO A 13 -9.52 8.32 16.52
C PRO A 13 -10.56 7.46 17.24
N HIS A 14 -11.81 7.50 16.78
CA HIS A 14 -12.91 6.68 17.30
C HIS A 14 -13.41 5.62 16.31
N GLY A 15 -12.84 5.56 15.10
CA GLY A 15 -13.25 4.61 14.06
C GLY A 15 -12.56 3.25 14.19
N ALA A 16 -13.27 2.18 13.88
CA ALA A 16 -12.70 0.83 13.77
C ALA A 16 -12.06 0.57 12.39
N VAL A 17 -12.36 1.42 11.41
CA VAL A 17 -11.86 1.36 10.04
C VAL A 17 -11.26 2.71 9.68
N LEU A 18 -10.05 2.69 9.11
CA LEU A 18 -9.41 3.85 8.51
C LEU A 18 -9.14 3.55 7.05
N GLN A 19 -9.73 4.33 6.16
CA GLN A 19 -9.60 4.18 4.71
C GLN A 19 -8.40 4.98 4.20
N ASN A 20 -7.48 4.36 3.47
CA ASN A 20 -6.54 5.13 2.66
C ASN A 20 -7.30 5.69 1.46
N VAL A 21 -7.28 7.00 1.29
CA VAL A 21 -7.76 7.68 0.09
C VAL A 21 -6.53 8.05 -0.72
N VAL A 22 -6.55 7.72 -2.02
CA VAL A 22 -5.47 7.99 -2.95
C VAL A 22 -5.96 9.05 -3.93
N GLU A 23 -5.28 10.18 -3.96
CA GLU A 23 -5.50 11.21 -4.98
C GLU A 23 -4.64 10.87 -6.20
N LEU A 24 -5.26 10.74 -7.37
CA LEU A 24 -4.59 10.47 -8.63
C LEU A 24 -4.07 11.77 -9.27
N ALA A 25 -3.28 11.66 -10.34
CA ALA A 25 -2.70 12.82 -11.03
C ALA A 25 -3.74 13.79 -11.62
N ASP A 26 -4.94 13.30 -11.94
CA ASP A 26 -6.07 14.09 -12.43
C ASP A 26 -6.92 14.72 -11.29
N GLY A 27 -6.49 14.55 -10.03
CA GLY A 27 -7.22 14.99 -8.83
C GLY A 27 -8.34 14.04 -8.39
N THR A 28 -8.59 12.95 -9.13
CA THR A 28 -9.61 11.97 -8.76
C THR A 28 -9.22 11.25 -7.47
N LEU A 29 -10.19 11.08 -6.56
CA LEU A 29 -10.01 10.29 -5.34
C LEU A 29 -10.45 8.83 -5.57
N VAL A 30 -9.58 7.89 -5.19
CA VAL A 30 -9.85 6.45 -5.24
C VAL A 30 -9.61 5.83 -3.87
N LEU A 31 -10.47 4.90 -3.48
CA LEU A 31 -10.38 4.22 -2.19
C LEU A 31 -9.32 3.11 -2.26
N GLY A 32 -8.26 3.24 -1.48
CA GLY A 32 -7.19 2.24 -1.35
C GLY A 32 -7.49 1.15 -0.31
N ASN A 33 -6.42 0.57 0.23
CA ASN A 33 -6.48 -0.36 1.34
C ASN A 33 -7.02 0.33 2.59
N ARG A 34 -7.60 -0.46 3.49
CA ARG A 34 -8.13 -0.02 4.77
C ARG A 34 -7.37 -0.66 5.93
N LEU A 35 -7.15 0.12 6.98
CA LEU A 35 -6.70 -0.37 8.28
C LEU A 35 -7.92 -0.69 9.14
N LEU A 36 -7.86 -1.82 9.83
CA LEU A 36 -8.92 -2.33 10.70
C LEU A 36 -8.37 -2.49 12.12
N ARG A 37 -9.18 -2.15 13.12
CA ARG A 37 -8.91 -2.40 14.55
C ARG A 37 -10.18 -2.79 15.30
N GLY A 38 -10.03 -3.36 16.50
CA GLY A 38 -11.16 -3.77 17.34
C GLY A 38 -12.11 -4.72 16.61
N HIS A 39 -13.42 -4.52 16.75
CA HIS A 39 -14.44 -5.39 16.14
C HIS A 39 -14.28 -5.60 14.63
N ALA A 40 -13.81 -4.60 13.88
CA ALA A 40 -13.62 -4.73 12.44
C ALA A 40 -12.41 -5.63 12.10
N ALA A 41 -11.36 -5.56 12.92
CA ALA A 41 -10.21 -6.46 12.80
C ALA A 41 -10.56 -7.89 13.23
N GLU A 42 -11.32 -8.05 14.30
CA GLU A 42 -11.82 -9.35 14.78
C GLU A 42 -12.69 -10.05 13.73
N ALA A 43 -13.64 -9.32 13.13
CA ALA A 43 -14.47 -9.84 12.04
C ALA A 43 -13.62 -10.28 10.84
N ALA A 44 -12.65 -9.46 10.42
CA ALA A 44 -11.75 -9.80 9.31
C ALA A 44 -10.85 -11.01 9.63
N ALA A 45 -10.41 -11.16 10.87
CA ALA A 45 -9.65 -12.31 11.33
C ALA A 45 -10.53 -13.58 11.30
N GLY A 46 -11.77 -13.50 11.77
CA GLY A 46 -12.74 -14.60 11.70
C GLY A 46 -13.03 -15.04 10.26
N GLU A 47 -13.25 -14.10 9.35
CA GLU A 47 -13.43 -14.40 7.92
C GLU A 47 -12.17 -15.02 7.28
N LEU A 48 -10.98 -14.59 7.70
CA LEU A 48 -9.73 -15.17 7.22
C LEU A 48 -9.57 -16.61 7.73
N ALA A 49 -9.77 -16.84 9.02
CA ALA A 49 -9.71 -18.17 9.64
C ALA A 49 -10.71 -19.13 8.98
N ALA A 50 -11.96 -18.71 8.80
CA ALA A 50 -13.00 -19.51 8.12
C ALA A 50 -12.60 -19.90 6.69
N ARG A 51 -12.02 -18.96 5.92
CA ARG A 51 -11.54 -19.24 4.56
C ARG A 51 -10.34 -20.18 4.51
N ILE A 52 -9.45 -20.14 5.50
CA ILE A 52 -8.30 -21.05 5.60
C ILE A 52 -8.80 -22.45 5.93
N ALA A 53 -9.67 -22.58 6.93
CA ALA A 53 -10.28 -23.85 7.33
C ALA A 53 -11.07 -24.49 6.18
N ALA A 54 -11.88 -23.71 5.45
CA ALA A 54 -12.64 -24.19 4.29
C ALA A 54 -11.77 -24.74 3.14
N ARG A 55 -10.47 -24.44 3.14
CA ARG A 55 -9.49 -24.95 2.16
C ARG A 55 -8.65 -26.10 2.73
N GLY A 56 -8.99 -26.62 3.91
CA GLY A 56 -8.22 -27.65 4.62
C GLY A 56 -6.90 -27.13 5.20
N GLY A 57 -6.73 -25.81 5.34
CA GLY A 57 -5.56 -25.22 5.97
C GLY A 57 -5.68 -25.11 7.49
N ASP A 58 -4.53 -24.99 8.16
CA ASP A 58 -4.47 -24.74 9.60
C ASP A 58 -4.80 -23.27 9.92
N ALA A 59 -5.97 -23.05 10.53
CA ALA A 59 -6.43 -21.73 10.93
C ALA A 59 -5.90 -21.27 12.30
N SER A 60 -5.21 -22.14 13.06
CA SER A 60 -4.66 -21.80 14.38
C SER A 60 -3.59 -20.71 14.33
N GLN A 61 -2.99 -20.52 13.15
CA GLN A 61 -1.97 -19.50 12.88
C GLN A 61 -2.55 -18.10 12.63
N VAL A 62 -3.89 -17.95 12.64
CA VAL A 62 -4.53 -16.63 12.52
C VAL A 62 -4.59 -15.99 13.89
N GLU A 63 -3.91 -14.86 14.05
CA GLU A 63 -3.93 -14.06 15.28
C GLU A 63 -5.34 -13.49 15.50
N THR A 64 -6.13 -14.13 16.36
CA THR A 64 -7.48 -13.68 16.76
C THR A 64 -7.51 -13.07 18.16
N GLY A 65 -6.39 -13.12 18.91
CA GLY A 65 -6.27 -12.61 20.27
C GLY A 65 -5.84 -11.14 20.34
N GLY A 66 -6.02 -10.54 21.53
CA GLY A 66 -5.51 -9.20 21.85
C GLY A 66 -6.26 -8.05 21.17
N THR A 67 -5.53 -7.04 20.70
CA THR A 67 -6.08 -5.89 19.94
C THR A 67 -5.55 -5.93 18.51
N PRO A 68 -6.12 -6.77 17.64
CA PRO A 68 -5.57 -7.00 16.32
C PRO A 68 -5.64 -5.75 15.44
N LEU A 69 -4.61 -5.60 14.60
CA LEU A 69 -4.56 -4.61 13.52
C LEU A 69 -4.41 -5.35 12.20
N TYR A 70 -5.39 -5.16 11.32
CA TYR A 70 -5.41 -5.81 10.00
C TYR A 70 -5.41 -4.78 8.88
N THR A 71 -4.84 -5.15 7.74
CA THR A 71 -5.04 -4.44 6.48
C THR A 71 -6.01 -5.24 5.63
N ALA A 72 -7.00 -4.59 5.05
CA ALA A 72 -7.83 -5.18 4.02
C ALA A 72 -7.64 -4.42 2.70
N THR A 73 -7.59 -5.17 1.61
CA THR A 73 -7.33 -4.60 0.29
C THR A 73 -8.54 -3.83 -0.23
N ALA A 74 -8.29 -2.85 -1.11
CA ALA A 74 -9.34 -2.09 -1.78
C ALA A 74 -10.30 -3.00 -2.57
N THR A 75 -11.44 -2.48 -3.04
CA THR A 75 -12.36 -3.22 -3.92
C THR A 75 -11.66 -3.63 -5.22
N ALA A 76 -12.20 -4.63 -5.94
CA ALA A 76 -11.60 -5.04 -7.21
C ALA A 76 -11.55 -3.90 -8.25
N ALA A 77 -12.61 -3.08 -8.30
CA ALA A 77 -12.69 -1.92 -9.18
C ALA A 77 -11.65 -0.85 -8.81
N ASP A 78 -11.54 -0.51 -7.53
CA ASP A 78 -10.56 0.49 -7.08
C ASP A 78 -9.13 0.02 -7.27
N ARG A 79 -8.82 -1.27 -6.99
CA ARG A 79 -7.49 -1.83 -7.27
C ARG A 79 -7.15 -1.75 -8.76
N ALA A 80 -8.11 -1.98 -9.65
CA ALA A 80 -7.86 -1.86 -11.09
C ALA A 80 -7.51 -0.41 -11.47
N ARG A 81 -8.25 0.57 -10.95
CA ARG A 81 -7.98 2.01 -11.17
C ARG A 81 -6.62 2.42 -10.61
N LEU A 82 -6.31 2.01 -9.38
CA LEU A 82 -5.03 2.29 -8.72
C LEU A 82 -3.85 1.64 -9.45
N HIS A 83 -4.02 0.42 -9.96
CA HIS A 83 -3.01 -0.24 -10.78
C HIS A 83 -2.78 0.53 -12.09
N GLN A 84 -3.84 0.97 -12.78
CA GLN A 84 -3.71 1.79 -13.99
C GLN A 84 -2.98 3.10 -13.68
N ALA A 85 -3.33 3.77 -12.57
CA ALA A 85 -2.65 4.98 -12.13
C ALA A 85 -1.17 4.74 -11.80
N ALA A 86 -0.83 3.59 -11.20
CA ALA A 86 0.57 3.22 -10.96
C ALA A 86 1.36 3.10 -12.27
N ILE A 87 0.78 2.44 -13.28
CA ILE A 87 1.40 2.33 -14.60
C ILE A 87 1.57 3.70 -15.25
N GLY A 88 0.55 4.55 -15.24
CA GLY A 88 0.64 5.92 -15.78
C GLY A 88 1.75 6.73 -15.11
N ALA A 89 1.83 6.70 -13.78
CA ALA A 89 2.87 7.40 -13.04
C ALA A 89 4.29 6.85 -13.32
N PHE A 90 4.44 5.55 -13.55
CA PHE A 90 5.72 4.98 -13.99
C PHE A 90 6.06 5.41 -15.42
N THR A 91 5.09 5.52 -16.32
CA THR A 91 5.30 6.09 -17.67
C THR A 91 5.77 7.53 -17.59
N ASP A 92 5.12 8.36 -16.76
CA ASP A 92 5.54 9.76 -16.56
C ASP A 92 6.96 9.84 -16.00
N ALA A 93 7.30 8.96 -15.05
CA ALA A 93 8.64 8.88 -14.48
C ALA A 93 9.72 8.52 -15.51
N LEU A 94 9.39 7.67 -16.48
CA LEU A 94 10.32 7.20 -17.51
C LEU A 94 10.47 8.17 -18.69
N THR A 95 9.48 9.04 -18.90
CA THR A 95 9.42 9.92 -20.09
C THR A 95 9.79 11.36 -19.80
N THR A 96 9.66 11.81 -18.56
CA THR A 96 10.07 13.16 -18.16
C THR A 96 11.59 13.33 -18.15
N THR A 97 12.05 14.53 -18.52
CA THR A 97 13.47 14.92 -18.45
C THR A 97 13.83 15.63 -17.15
N ASP A 98 12.84 16.04 -16.33
CA ASP A 98 13.07 16.66 -15.03
C ASP A 98 13.25 15.58 -13.94
N PRO A 99 14.45 15.46 -13.33
CA PRO A 99 14.70 14.45 -12.29
C PRO A 99 13.75 14.57 -11.09
N ALA A 100 13.34 15.79 -10.72
CA ALA A 100 12.45 15.99 -9.60
C ALA A 100 11.03 15.48 -9.91
N THR A 101 10.56 15.68 -11.15
CA THR A 101 9.31 15.12 -11.64
C THR A 101 9.39 13.59 -11.73
N ALA A 102 10.48 13.04 -12.25
CA ALA A 102 10.68 11.59 -12.32
C ALA A 102 10.59 10.93 -10.94
N LEU A 103 11.26 11.52 -9.95
CA LEU A 103 11.25 11.04 -8.58
C LEU A 103 9.84 11.11 -7.94
N ARG A 104 9.10 12.19 -8.17
CA ARG A 104 7.72 12.33 -7.68
C ARG A 104 6.78 11.30 -8.32
N ALA A 105 6.86 11.14 -9.64
CA ALA A 105 6.03 10.21 -10.39
C ALA A 105 6.31 8.75 -10.00
N TRP A 106 7.59 8.38 -9.87
CA TRP A 106 7.99 7.04 -9.40
C TRP A 106 7.48 6.75 -7.97
N ALA A 107 7.66 7.69 -7.04
CA ALA A 107 7.19 7.51 -5.66
C ALA A 107 5.65 7.42 -5.57
N HIS A 108 4.94 8.21 -6.39
CA HIS A 108 3.48 8.13 -6.49
C HIS A 108 3.05 6.77 -7.06
N GLY A 109 3.67 6.31 -8.16
CA GLY A 109 3.40 5.01 -8.75
C GLY A 109 3.64 3.86 -7.76
N ALA A 110 4.68 3.97 -6.93
CA ALA A 110 4.95 3.03 -5.86
C ALA A 110 3.82 2.93 -4.84
N TYR A 111 3.30 4.07 -4.38
CA TYR A 111 2.17 4.08 -3.46
C TYR A 111 0.93 3.44 -4.09
N CYS A 112 0.57 3.84 -5.31
CA CYS A 112 -0.57 3.27 -6.04
C CYS A 112 -0.43 1.76 -6.24
N LEU A 113 0.78 1.26 -6.51
CA LEU A 113 1.05 -0.17 -6.68
C LEU A 113 0.80 -0.96 -5.38
N TYR A 114 1.25 -0.45 -4.23
CA TYR A 114 0.98 -1.06 -2.92
C TYR A 114 -0.49 -0.94 -2.51
N GLN A 115 -1.24 0.02 -3.03
CA GLN A 115 -2.69 0.10 -2.82
C GLN A 115 -3.48 -0.84 -3.75
N ALA A 116 -2.82 -1.49 -4.72
CA ALA A 116 -3.44 -2.32 -5.75
C ALA A 116 -2.89 -3.77 -5.85
N PRO A 117 -2.68 -4.51 -4.74
CA PRO A 117 -2.14 -5.87 -4.82
C PRO A 117 -3.09 -6.78 -5.61
N ARG A 118 -2.58 -7.42 -6.67
CA ARG A 118 -3.36 -8.33 -7.53
C ARG A 118 -3.47 -9.74 -6.96
N THR A 119 -2.48 -10.16 -6.17
CA THR A 119 -2.41 -11.49 -5.54
C THR A 119 -2.27 -11.35 -4.04
N LYS A 120 -2.73 -12.36 -3.30
CA LYS A 120 -2.58 -12.42 -1.83
C LYS A 120 -1.14 -12.72 -1.38
N LYS A 121 -0.42 -13.51 -2.18
CA LYS A 121 0.98 -13.90 -1.91
C LYS A 121 1.88 -13.39 -3.04
N GLY A 122 3.10 -12.99 -2.67
CA GLY A 122 4.13 -12.55 -3.62
C GLY A 122 3.94 -11.14 -4.19
N SER A 123 2.88 -10.41 -3.82
CA SER A 123 2.63 -9.05 -4.29
C SER A 123 3.76 -8.09 -3.91
N ASP A 124 4.34 -8.21 -2.72
CA ASP A 124 5.49 -7.39 -2.30
C ASP A 124 6.73 -7.66 -3.16
N ALA A 125 7.07 -8.93 -3.39
CA ALA A 125 8.23 -9.28 -4.22
C ALA A 125 8.09 -8.72 -5.64
N VAL A 126 6.90 -8.86 -6.25
CA VAL A 126 6.60 -8.28 -7.57
C VAL A 126 6.70 -6.76 -7.52
N ALA A 127 6.12 -6.11 -6.51
CA ALA A 127 6.18 -4.65 -6.38
C ALA A 127 7.62 -4.16 -6.28
N ARG A 128 8.47 -4.77 -5.43
CA ARG A 128 9.88 -4.41 -5.30
C ARG A 128 10.65 -4.54 -6.61
N VAL A 129 10.46 -5.64 -7.35
CA VAL A 129 11.13 -5.85 -8.64
C VAL A 129 10.74 -4.75 -9.62
N VAL A 130 9.44 -4.43 -9.73
CA VAL A 130 8.95 -3.35 -10.59
C VAL A 130 9.55 -2.00 -10.16
N LEU A 131 9.55 -1.70 -8.86
CA LEU A 131 10.09 -0.44 -8.34
C LEU A 131 11.58 -0.27 -8.60
N VAL A 132 12.37 -1.33 -8.42
CA VAL A 132 13.80 -1.31 -8.72
C VAL A 132 14.02 -1.15 -10.22
N ALA A 133 13.30 -1.88 -11.06
CA ALA A 133 13.45 -1.81 -12.51
C ALA A 133 13.10 -0.42 -13.05
N VAL A 134 11.91 0.10 -12.73
CA VAL A 134 11.45 1.42 -13.17
C VAL A 134 12.34 2.51 -12.57
N GLY A 135 12.66 2.44 -11.27
CA GLY A 135 13.47 3.45 -10.60
C GLY A 135 14.91 3.50 -11.12
N THR A 136 15.48 2.36 -11.50
CA THR A 136 16.84 2.31 -12.07
C THR A 136 16.92 3.11 -13.37
N VAL A 137 15.91 2.98 -14.23
CA VAL A 137 15.85 3.71 -15.50
C VAL A 137 15.46 5.16 -15.27
N ALA A 138 14.36 5.43 -14.55
CA ALA A 138 13.81 6.77 -14.36
C ALA A 138 14.74 7.69 -13.54
N LEU A 139 15.47 7.15 -12.57
CA LEU A 139 16.31 7.93 -11.65
C LEU A 139 17.80 7.85 -12.01
N GLY A 140 18.17 7.08 -13.05
CA GLY A 140 19.56 6.88 -13.47
C GLY A 140 20.44 6.13 -12.46
N ARG A 141 19.84 5.47 -11.46
CA ARG A 141 20.54 4.74 -10.39
C ARG A 141 19.60 3.76 -9.69
N VAL A 142 20.17 2.75 -9.03
CA VAL A 142 19.39 1.80 -8.23
C VAL A 142 18.71 2.52 -7.06
N PRO A 143 17.36 2.52 -6.96
CA PRO A 143 16.66 3.19 -5.86
C PRO A 143 16.83 2.44 -4.54
N ARG A 144 16.86 3.17 -3.43
CA ARG A 144 16.84 2.60 -2.08
C ARG A 144 15.40 2.30 -1.67
N LEU A 145 15.10 1.05 -1.34
CA LEU A 145 13.79 0.64 -0.81
C LEU A 145 13.90 0.29 0.67
N PRO A 146 13.02 0.81 1.56
CA PRO A 146 13.00 0.37 2.94
C PRO A 146 12.59 -1.11 3.04
N HIS A 147 13.13 -1.80 4.04
CA HIS A 147 12.79 -3.21 4.28
C HIS A 147 11.29 -3.42 4.53
N ASP A 148 10.60 -2.44 5.10
CA ASP A 148 9.18 -2.47 5.44
C ASP A 148 8.30 -1.63 4.48
N ILE A 149 8.73 -1.44 3.23
CA ILE A 149 8.03 -0.59 2.25
C ILE A 149 6.57 -1.03 2.01
N ASP A 150 6.28 -2.33 2.02
CA ASP A 150 4.92 -2.86 1.86
C ASP A 150 4.03 -2.46 3.04
N LEU A 151 4.53 -2.64 4.27
CA LEU A 151 3.82 -2.23 5.48
C LEU A 151 3.56 -0.73 5.48
N ARG A 152 4.55 0.09 5.08
CA ARG A 152 4.36 1.55 4.91
C ARG A 152 3.33 1.85 3.85
N GLY A 153 3.38 1.16 2.71
CA GLY A 153 2.43 1.30 1.61
C GLY A 153 1.01 0.98 2.05
N TYR A 154 0.80 0.02 2.93
CA TYR A 154 -0.53 -0.34 3.44
C TYR A 154 -1.02 0.55 4.59
N ILE A 155 -0.11 1.10 5.39
CA ILE A 155 -0.44 1.82 6.63
C ILE A 155 -0.44 3.33 6.47
N ASP A 156 0.61 3.87 5.85
CA ASP A 156 0.80 5.31 5.74
C ASP A 156 -0.18 5.92 4.75
N GLY A 157 -0.52 7.20 4.97
CA GLY A 157 -1.18 7.99 3.95
C GLY A 157 -0.21 8.33 2.81
N GLN A 158 -0.78 8.62 1.64
CA GLN A 158 -0.05 8.92 0.41
C GLN A 158 1.08 9.95 0.61
N ALA A 159 0.77 11.07 1.25
CA ALA A 159 1.74 12.14 1.46
C ALA A 159 2.93 11.70 2.33
N ALA A 160 2.68 10.93 3.39
CA ALA A 160 3.74 10.43 4.25
C ALA A 160 4.61 9.38 3.54
N PHE A 161 3.98 8.41 2.88
CA PHE A 161 4.71 7.38 2.12
C PHE A 161 5.61 7.98 1.04
N THR A 162 5.04 8.85 0.20
CA THR A 162 5.76 9.44 -0.94
C THR A 162 6.88 10.36 -0.48
N ARG A 163 6.66 11.18 0.56
CA ARG A 163 7.72 12.02 1.16
C ARG A 163 8.86 11.16 1.68
N ASP A 164 8.56 10.16 2.51
CA ASP A 164 9.58 9.34 3.16
C ASP A 164 10.37 8.52 2.10
N LEU A 165 9.69 7.99 1.08
CA LEU A 165 10.35 7.26 -0.01
C LEU A 165 11.26 8.16 -0.86
N ARG A 166 10.85 9.40 -1.11
CA ARG A 166 11.67 10.39 -1.84
C ARG A 166 12.89 10.81 -1.02
N ALA A 167 12.72 11.07 0.27
CA ALA A 167 13.82 11.43 1.16
C ALA A 167 14.89 10.32 1.26
N LEU A 168 14.51 9.06 1.06
CA LEU A 168 15.47 7.95 0.94
C LEU A 168 16.24 7.96 -0.38
N GLN A 169 15.87 8.79 -1.36
CA GLN A 169 16.62 8.85 -2.61
C GLN A 169 17.71 9.92 -2.52
N ASP A 170 17.52 11.03 -1.82
CA ASP A 170 18.56 12.06 -1.64
C ASP A 170 19.82 11.52 -0.92
#